data_AF-A0A6P3VM86-F1
#
_entry.id   AF-A0A6P3VM86-F1
#
_cell.length_a   1.000
_cell.length_b   1.000
_cell.length_c   1.000
_cell.angle_alpha   90.00
_cell.angle_beta   90.00
_cell.angle_gamma   90.00
#
_symmetry.space_group_name_H-M   'P 1'
#
loop_
_entity.id
_entity.type
_entity.pdbx_description
1 polymer ?
#
loop_
_entity_poly.entity_id
_entity_poly.type
_entity_poly.pdbx_seq_one_letter_code
_entity_poly.pdbx_strand_id
1 'polypeptide(L)'
;MKMRRHRVFLLCTVGLCVISFLHYYKALHYVSLLRELSAPYPNIKSFIMVTGFFWRERATPMASAVPEEGPPPALRPSDTKPRGGEDMEDVRMPGGLGDPGGLVMEAEEDPQVPRPWGRPEEPPHGDPDGTQEQNERLELTPWHPNHPAARLRQEAPHVVVEELDPTTAPTPDPIESMGDLHHRTHHLQNDHTSYFVRTKAGALCYRKGTEVAPPPGQAKAVNPTAAANHGQRQLLQQPIQPQQQHPEEQAGTLHAKPKRGKRLVKCVCRPGWHGPYCGVPTMVYHSNLPTKERLTPRETPRRIINAINVNHEFDLLHVRFHELVDTVDLFLVCESNFTAYGDRRPLRFLRRLLNGTYDYIRHKILYVFLDHFPDGGRQDGWIADDYLRTFLTRNGMSRVAGIRPDDVFLINDADEIPAREGILFLKLFDGWTEPFAIHMRKSLYGFFWKQLGSLEVVSGCTVGMLRDVYDNDGIRLRRREYYTMPGFRKYENDTGHILVQWSLGSPFHFAGWHCSWCFSPEGIHFKLISAQNGDFPRWGDYEDKRDLKYIRDLIRTGGWFDGSVQEYPPSDPKEHMYAPKYMLDHYEQYRYLLENPYISPTNLNGG
;
A
#
# COMPACT_ATOMS: atom_id res chain seq x y z
N MET A 1 10.95 51.91 -41.98
CA MET A 1 11.50 50.57 -41.64
C MET A 1 11.72 50.30 -40.13
N LYS A 2 12.11 51.26 -39.27
CA LYS A 2 12.53 50.96 -37.87
C LYS A 2 11.52 50.16 -37.00
N MET A 3 10.20 50.42 -37.08
CA MET A 3 9.22 49.79 -36.17
C MET A 3 9.08 48.25 -36.27
N ARG A 4 9.33 47.63 -37.43
CA ARG A 4 9.22 46.16 -37.55
C ARG A 4 10.28 45.43 -36.72
N ARG A 5 11.52 45.96 -36.63
CA ARG A 5 12.60 45.32 -35.85
C ARG A 5 12.29 45.29 -34.35
N HIS A 6 11.68 46.34 -33.80
CA HIS A 6 11.33 46.40 -32.38
C HIS A 6 10.26 45.37 -31.99
N ARG A 7 9.22 45.17 -32.83
CA ARG A 7 8.21 44.13 -32.59
C ARG A 7 8.79 42.72 -32.67
N VAL A 8 9.69 42.44 -33.62
CA VAL A 8 10.38 41.14 -33.69
C VAL A 8 11.25 40.92 -32.45
N PHE A 9 12.02 41.92 -32.01
CA PHE A 9 12.86 41.80 -30.82
C PHE A 9 12.02 41.53 -29.55
N LEU A 10 10.89 42.21 -29.40
CA LEU A 10 9.95 41.99 -28.28
C LEU A 10 9.34 40.57 -28.30
N LEU A 11 8.97 40.06 -29.48
CA LEU A 11 8.45 38.70 -29.60
C LEU A 11 9.54 37.65 -29.28
N CYS A 12 10.79 37.88 -29.70
CA CYS A 12 11.91 37.02 -29.36
C CYS A 12 12.22 37.03 -27.86
N THR A 13 12.21 38.19 -27.18
CA THR A 13 12.45 38.24 -25.73
C THR A 13 11.30 37.61 -24.93
N VAL A 14 10.03 37.83 -25.33
CA VAL A 14 8.89 37.13 -24.73
C VAL A 14 8.97 35.62 -24.94
N GLY A 15 9.35 35.16 -26.14
CA GLY A 15 9.57 33.74 -26.44
C GLY A 15 10.67 33.13 -25.56
N LEU A 16 11.81 33.81 -25.42
CA LEU A 16 12.89 33.37 -24.53
C LEU A 16 12.46 33.34 -23.05
N CYS A 17 11.66 34.31 -22.58
CA CYS A 17 11.10 34.29 -21.24
C CYS A 17 10.15 33.10 -21.03
N VAL A 18 9.29 32.76 -21.99
CA VAL A 18 8.40 31.59 -21.91
C VAL A 18 9.20 30.28 -21.93
N ILE A 19 10.20 30.15 -22.82
CA ILE A 19 11.08 28.97 -22.86
C ILE A 19 11.86 28.81 -21.55
N SER A 20 12.37 29.90 -20.98
CA SER A 20 13.06 29.92 -19.69
C SER A 20 12.12 29.52 -18.55
N PHE A 21 10.89 30.07 -18.52
CA PHE A 21 9.87 29.70 -17.54
C PHE A 21 9.48 28.21 -17.63
N LEU A 22 9.33 27.67 -18.84
CA LEU A 22 9.05 26.25 -19.07
C LEU A 22 10.22 25.35 -18.63
N HIS A 23 11.47 25.76 -18.85
CA HIS A 23 12.65 25.03 -18.34
C HIS A 23 12.75 25.11 -16.81
N TYR A 24 12.45 26.25 -16.21
CA TYR A 24 12.43 26.43 -14.76
C TYR A 24 11.30 25.61 -14.11
N TYR A 25 10.10 25.61 -14.71
CA TYR A 25 8.97 24.76 -14.31
C TYR A 25 9.30 23.27 -14.44
N LYS A 26 9.94 22.85 -15.54
CA LYS A 26 10.42 21.48 -15.72
C LYS A 26 11.45 21.11 -14.64
N ALA A 27 12.43 21.97 -14.37
CA ALA A 27 13.44 21.75 -13.33
C ALA A 27 12.82 21.66 -11.92
N LEU A 28 11.88 22.56 -11.59
CA LEU A 28 11.08 22.50 -10.36
C LEU A 28 10.38 21.14 -10.19
N HIS A 29 9.84 20.59 -11.29
CA HIS A 29 9.12 19.32 -11.30
C HIS A 29 10.04 18.09 -11.11
N TYR A 30 11.36 18.23 -11.28
CA TYR A 30 12.36 17.20 -10.95
C TYR A 30 12.94 17.32 -9.53
N VAL A 31 12.72 18.44 -8.81
CA VAL A 31 13.18 18.61 -7.43
C VAL A 31 12.07 18.22 -6.46
N SER A 32 12.17 17.03 -5.86
CA SER A 32 11.14 16.42 -5.00
C SER A 32 10.56 17.35 -3.92
N LEU A 33 11.40 18.20 -3.32
CA LEU A 33 11.00 19.16 -2.28
C LEU A 33 9.99 20.22 -2.78
N LEU A 34 10.06 20.59 -4.06
CA LEU A 34 9.20 21.61 -4.67
C LEU A 34 7.95 21.00 -5.32
N ARG A 35 7.87 19.67 -5.43
CA ARG A 35 6.64 18.95 -5.81
C ARG A 35 5.53 19.05 -4.75
N GLU A 36 5.89 19.15 -3.47
CA GLU A 36 4.92 19.40 -2.38
C GLU A 36 4.43 20.85 -2.35
N LEU A 37 5.27 21.82 -2.72
CA LEU A 37 4.89 23.24 -2.78
C LEU A 37 4.14 23.64 -4.06
N SER A 38 4.26 22.85 -5.14
CA SER A 38 3.57 23.07 -6.42
C SER A 38 2.31 22.21 -6.61
N ALA A 39 2.00 21.31 -5.67
CA ALA A 39 0.72 20.62 -5.61
C ALA A 39 -0.43 21.65 -5.47
N PRO A 40 -1.44 21.65 -6.36
CA PRO A 40 -2.48 22.67 -6.35
C PRO A 40 -3.42 22.49 -5.15
N TYR A 41 -3.19 23.28 -4.09
CA TYR A 41 -4.07 23.36 -2.92
C TYR A 41 -5.53 23.62 -3.37
N PRO A 42 -6.52 22.89 -2.81
CA PRO A 42 -7.87 22.82 -3.38
C PRO A 42 -8.62 24.17 -3.45
N ASN A 43 -8.25 25.13 -2.61
CA ASN A 43 -8.90 26.45 -2.54
C ASN A 43 -8.68 27.35 -3.78
N ILE A 44 -7.70 27.06 -4.66
CA ILE A 44 -7.44 27.92 -5.83
C ILE A 44 -8.55 27.79 -6.89
N LYS A 45 -9.18 26.62 -7.04
CA LYS A 45 -10.30 26.44 -7.99
C LYS A 45 -11.53 27.29 -7.60
N SER A 46 -11.77 27.50 -6.31
CA SER A 46 -12.84 28.36 -5.80
C SER A 46 -12.69 29.83 -6.26
N PHE A 47 -11.45 30.32 -6.41
CA PHE A 47 -11.19 31.69 -6.87
C PHE A 47 -11.42 31.85 -8.38
N ILE A 48 -11.16 30.81 -9.16
CA ILE A 48 -11.29 30.82 -10.64
C ILE A 48 -12.76 30.71 -11.08
N MET A 49 -13.63 30.06 -10.30
CA MET A 49 -15.07 30.03 -10.60
C MET A 49 -15.74 31.40 -10.46
N VAL A 50 -15.20 32.31 -9.63
CA VAL A 50 -15.75 33.66 -9.45
C VAL A 50 -15.46 34.58 -10.66
N THR A 51 -14.33 34.41 -11.33
CA THR A 51 -14.00 35.20 -12.54
C THR A 51 -14.75 34.73 -13.78
N GLY A 52 -15.12 33.44 -13.85
CA GLY A 52 -15.93 32.88 -14.94
C GLY A 52 -17.35 33.44 -15.06
N PHE A 53 -17.85 34.16 -14.05
CA PHE A 53 -19.20 34.75 -14.07
C PHE A 53 -19.27 36.12 -14.78
N PHE A 54 -18.12 36.74 -15.10
CA PHE A 54 -18.06 38.11 -15.62
C PHE A 54 -17.88 38.24 -17.14
N TRP A 55 -17.61 37.16 -17.86
CA TRP A 55 -17.34 37.19 -19.31
C TRP A 55 -18.18 36.17 -20.06
N ARG A 56 -19.43 36.54 -20.38
CA ARG A 56 -20.35 35.73 -21.19
C ARG A 56 -20.97 36.55 -22.32
N GLU A 57 -20.27 36.64 -23.45
CA GLU A 57 -20.86 37.13 -24.70
C GLU A 57 -20.43 36.30 -25.92
N ARG A 58 -21.04 36.58 -27.08
CA ARG A 58 -21.29 35.59 -28.15
C ARG A 58 -20.18 35.50 -29.21
N ALA A 59 -19.91 34.28 -29.67
CA ALA A 59 -19.50 33.99 -31.06
C ALA A 59 -19.91 32.57 -31.47
N THR A 60 -20.21 32.37 -32.76
CA THR A 60 -20.59 31.09 -33.39
C THR A 60 -19.39 30.44 -34.12
N PRO A 61 -19.44 29.13 -34.44
CA PRO A 61 -18.27 28.39 -34.93
C PRO A 61 -17.98 28.59 -36.43
N MET A 62 -16.71 28.40 -36.80
CA MET A 62 -16.26 28.11 -38.18
C MET A 62 -15.20 27.01 -38.16
N ALA A 63 -15.09 26.25 -39.26
CA ALA A 63 -14.23 25.07 -39.36
C ALA A 63 -13.04 25.28 -40.32
N SER A 64 -11.89 24.69 -39.98
CA SER A 64 -10.71 24.39 -40.83
C SER A 64 -9.57 23.90 -39.91
N ALA A 65 -8.58 23.12 -40.34
CA ALA A 65 -8.45 22.17 -41.45
C ALA A 65 -7.29 21.19 -41.13
N VAL A 66 -7.19 20.06 -41.82
CA VAL A 66 -6.09 19.08 -41.62
C VAL A 66 -4.83 19.49 -42.40
N PRO A 67 -3.62 19.39 -41.84
CA PRO A 67 -2.36 19.55 -42.58
C PRO A 67 -1.96 18.26 -43.33
N GLU A 68 -1.47 18.39 -44.56
CA GLU A 68 -0.91 17.27 -45.35
C GLU A 68 0.55 16.94 -44.98
N GLU A 69 0.96 15.69 -45.27
CA GLU A 69 2.37 15.28 -45.31
C GLU A 69 2.99 15.47 -46.71
N GLY A 70 4.33 15.59 -46.77
CA GLY A 70 5.11 15.69 -48.01
C GLY A 70 5.89 14.40 -48.36
N PRO A 71 6.15 14.09 -49.65
CA PRO A 71 6.30 12.70 -50.08
C PRO A 71 7.75 12.22 -50.39
N PRO A 72 7.97 10.89 -50.44
CA PRO A 72 9.15 10.26 -51.05
C PRO A 72 9.05 10.15 -52.60
N PRO A 73 10.16 9.92 -53.31
CA PRO A 73 10.19 9.83 -54.79
C PRO A 73 9.66 8.49 -55.36
N ALA A 74 9.40 8.45 -56.67
CA ALA A 74 8.59 7.42 -57.34
C ALA A 74 9.16 6.92 -58.68
N LEU A 75 8.36 6.08 -59.39
CA LEU A 75 8.49 5.49 -60.76
C LEU A 75 8.95 4.01 -60.80
N ARG A 76 8.40 3.09 -61.64
CA ARG A 76 7.12 2.87 -62.38
C ARG A 76 7.25 1.51 -63.18
N PRO A 77 6.32 1.05 -64.07
CA PRO A 77 4.93 0.61 -63.85
C PRO A 77 4.56 -0.75 -64.53
N SER A 78 3.34 -1.26 -64.31
CA SER A 78 2.42 -1.90 -65.29
C SER A 78 1.28 -2.63 -64.55
N ASP A 79 0.10 -2.95 -65.11
CA ASP A 79 -0.85 -2.29 -66.03
C ASP A 79 -1.93 -3.33 -66.40
N THR A 80 -3.22 -3.16 -66.05
CA THR A 80 -4.41 -3.65 -66.82
C THR A 80 -5.77 -3.21 -66.20
N LYS A 81 -6.90 -3.50 -66.87
CA LYS A 81 -8.21 -2.82 -66.75
C LYS A 81 -9.40 -3.69 -66.22
N PRO A 82 -10.53 -3.07 -65.80
CA PRO A 82 -11.70 -3.74 -65.18
C PRO A 82 -13.00 -3.88 -66.03
N ARG A 83 -14.02 -4.54 -65.45
CA ARG A 83 -15.48 -4.60 -65.71
C ARG A 83 -16.23 -4.88 -64.37
N GLY A 84 -17.54 -4.73 -64.15
CA GLY A 84 -18.69 -4.31 -64.98
C GLY A 84 -19.66 -5.47 -65.34
N GLY A 85 -20.96 -5.47 -64.98
CA GLY A 85 -21.80 -4.51 -64.25
C GLY A 85 -23.17 -5.12 -63.82
N GLU A 86 -24.25 -4.32 -63.77
CA GLU A 86 -25.70 -4.71 -63.61
C GLU A 86 -26.11 -5.27 -62.20
N ASP A 87 -27.32 -5.08 -61.63
CA ASP A 87 -28.59 -4.46 -62.10
C ASP A 87 -29.54 -3.90 -60.98
N MET A 88 -30.69 -3.34 -61.39
CA MET A 88 -31.85 -2.73 -60.64
C MET A 88 -32.64 -3.70 -59.69
N GLU A 89 -33.72 -3.38 -58.93
CA GLU A 89 -34.74 -2.28 -58.76
C GLU A 89 -35.23 -2.28 -57.26
N ASP A 90 -36.23 -1.59 -56.65
CA ASP A 90 -37.34 -0.65 -56.96
C ASP A 90 -37.68 0.24 -55.69
N VAL A 91 -38.85 0.89 -55.65
CA VAL A 91 -39.33 1.99 -54.77
C VAL A 91 -40.53 1.61 -53.85
N ARG A 92 -40.60 2.11 -52.59
CA ARG A 92 -41.84 2.73 -52.01
C ARG A 92 -41.75 3.36 -50.59
N MET A 93 -42.70 4.29 -50.37
CA MET A 93 -43.14 5.03 -49.16
C MET A 93 -44.70 5.17 -49.28
N PRO A 94 -45.52 5.82 -48.40
CA PRO A 94 -45.24 6.55 -47.13
C PRO A 94 -46.22 6.30 -45.93
N GLY A 95 -45.83 6.77 -44.72
CA GLY A 95 -46.66 7.61 -43.80
C GLY A 95 -47.86 7.05 -42.98
N GLY A 96 -48.00 7.52 -41.72
CA GLY A 96 -49.23 7.39 -40.90
C GLY A 96 -49.02 7.60 -39.37
N LEU A 97 -49.76 8.53 -38.75
CA LEU A 97 -49.62 8.94 -37.32
C LEU A 97 -50.38 8.03 -36.32
N GLY A 98 -49.86 7.89 -35.09
CA GLY A 98 -50.57 7.29 -33.93
C GLY A 98 -49.76 7.41 -32.62
N ASP A 99 -50.44 7.65 -31.49
CA ASP A 99 -49.90 7.96 -30.14
C ASP A 99 -50.92 7.50 -29.07
N PRO A 100 -50.63 7.34 -27.76
CA PRO A 100 -49.35 7.14 -27.03
C PRO A 100 -49.27 5.75 -26.32
N GLY A 101 -48.10 5.35 -25.79
CA GLY A 101 -48.06 4.22 -24.86
C GLY A 101 -46.69 3.77 -24.28
N GLY A 102 -46.54 3.92 -22.96
CA GLY A 102 -45.74 3.07 -22.05
C GLY A 102 -44.39 2.49 -22.51
N LEU A 103 -43.29 3.21 -22.26
CA LEU A 103 -41.96 2.61 -22.20
C LEU A 103 -41.72 1.96 -20.82
N VAL A 104 -41.63 0.63 -20.80
CA VAL A 104 -41.01 -0.10 -19.70
C VAL A 104 -39.49 0.06 -19.81
N MET A 105 -38.83 0.47 -18.73
CA MET A 105 -37.37 0.36 -18.66
C MET A 105 -37.02 -1.09 -18.35
N GLU A 106 -36.37 -1.77 -19.30
CA GLU A 106 -35.61 -2.97 -19.00
C GLU A 106 -34.43 -2.59 -18.08
N ALA A 107 -34.09 -3.47 -17.14
CA ALA A 107 -32.96 -3.25 -16.25
C ALA A 107 -31.65 -3.57 -16.98
N GLU A 108 -30.59 -2.81 -16.70
CA GLU A 108 -29.24 -3.20 -17.11
C GLU A 108 -28.87 -4.53 -16.44
N GLU A 109 -28.44 -5.52 -17.23
CA GLU A 109 -27.92 -6.78 -16.68
C GLU A 109 -26.57 -6.53 -16.00
N ASP A 110 -26.34 -7.20 -14.85
CA ASP A 110 -25.04 -7.21 -14.18
C ASP A 110 -23.95 -7.74 -15.15
N PRO A 111 -22.77 -7.09 -15.25
CA PRO A 111 -21.73 -7.53 -16.15
C PRO A 111 -21.24 -8.94 -15.76
N GLN A 112 -21.32 -9.87 -16.71
CA GLN A 112 -21.02 -11.28 -16.47
C GLN A 112 -19.61 -11.49 -15.90
N VAL A 113 -19.50 -12.42 -14.94
CA VAL A 113 -18.22 -12.82 -14.34
C VAL A 113 -17.27 -13.34 -15.44
N PRO A 114 -16.03 -12.83 -15.53
CA PRO A 114 -15.05 -13.33 -16.51
C PRO A 114 -14.84 -14.84 -16.39
N ARG A 115 -14.70 -15.52 -17.53
CA ARG A 115 -14.47 -16.97 -17.53
C ARG A 115 -13.06 -17.29 -17.02
N PRO A 116 -12.85 -18.40 -16.27
CA PRO A 116 -11.52 -18.83 -15.88
C PRO A 116 -10.61 -19.06 -17.09
N TRP A 117 -9.32 -18.74 -16.95
CA TRP A 117 -8.34 -18.92 -18.03
C TRP A 117 -8.20 -20.40 -18.39
N GLY A 118 -8.73 -20.75 -19.56
CA GLY A 118 -8.68 -22.10 -20.12
C GLY A 118 -7.25 -22.59 -20.36
N ARG A 119 -7.11 -23.91 -20.56
CA ARG A 119 -5.86 -24.47 -21.09
C ARG A 119 -5.70 -24.01 -22.56
N PRO A 120 -4.49 -23.65 -23.02
CA PRO A 120 -4.22 -23.56 -24.46
C PRO A 120 -4.48 -24.91 -25.13
N GLU A 121 -4.96 -24.89 -26.37
CA GLU A 121 -4.93 -26.07 -27.23
C GLU A 121 -3.50 -26.30 -27.72
N GLU A 122 -3.01 -27.53 -27.62
CA GLU A 122 -1.70 -27.89 -28.18
C GLU A 122 -1.82 -28.00 -29.71
N PRO A 123 -0.88 -27.45 -30.49
CA PRO A 123 -0.89 -27.61 -31.94
C PRO A 123 -0.68 -29.10 -32.29
N PRO A 124 -1.36 -29.64 -33.32
CA PRO A 124 -1.27 -31.06 -33.63
C PRO A 124 0.15 -31.44 -34.07
N HIS A 125 0.79 -32.31 -33.28
CA HIS A 125 2.03 -32.96 -33.67
C HIS A 125 1.78 -33.87 -34.88
N GLY A 126 2.46 -33.60 -35.99
CA GLY A 126 2.55 -34.52 -37.12
C GLY A 126 3.73 -35.48 -36.93
N ASP A 127 3.48 -36.78 -37.08
CA ASP A 127 4.52 -37.82 -37.06
C ASP A 127 5.53 -37.66 -38.22
N PRO A 128 6.81 -37.92 -37.95
CA PRO A 128 7.72 -38.52 -38.91
C PRO A 128 8.01 -39.99 -38.54
N ASP A 129 8.18 -40.82 -39.58
CA ASP A 129 8.30 -42.29 -39.49
C ASP A 129 9.59 -42.77 -38.77
N GLY A 130 9.58 -44.02 -38.31
CA GLY A 130 10.55 -44.54 -37.35
C GLY A 130 11.88 -45.04 -37.92
N THR A 131 12.85 -45.26 -37.03
CA THR A 131 13.99 -46.18 -37.28
C THR A 131 14.45 -46.81 -35.94
N GLN A 132 15.16 -47.93 -36.01
CA GLN A 132 15.20 -48.95 -34.96
C GLN A 132 16.26 -48.76 -33.85
N GLU A 133 16.05 -49.55 -32.80
CA GLU A 133 16.86 -49.77 -31.61
C GLU A 133 18.38 -49.88 -31.83
N GLN A 134 19.15 -49.39 -30.85
CA GLN A 134 20.17 -50.22 -30.21
C GLN A 134 20.36 -49.83 -28.74
N ASN A 135 20.71 -50.79 -27.90
CA ASN A 135 20.58 -50.72 -26.44
C ASN A 135 21.83 -51.32 -25.78
N GLU A 136 22.75 -50.46 -25.33
CA GLU A 136 23.94 -50.87 -24.58
C GLU A 136 23.87 -50.36 -23.13
N ARG A 137 23.70 -51.30 -22.19
CA ARG A 137 23.94 -51.05 -20.77
C ARG A 137 25.44 -51.12 -20.50
N LEU A 138 25.98 -50.09 -19.84
CA LEU A 138 27.27 -50.18 -19.16
C LEU A 138 27.04 -50.09 -17.64
N GLU A 139 27.27 -51.21 -16.95
CA GLU A 139 27.24 -51.29 -15.50
C GLU A 139 28.54 -50.72 -14.91
N LEU A 140 28.44 -49.94 -13.84
CA LEU A 140 29.60 -49.53 -13.03
C LEU A 140 29.35 -49.85 -11.56
N THR A 141 30.22 -50.71 -11.01
CA THR A 141 30.17 -51.17 -9.63
C THR A 141 30.70 -50.11 -8.65
N PRO A 142 30.15 -50.04 -7.42
CA PRO A 142 30.55 -49.05 -6.42
C PRO A 142 31.90 -49.40 -5.77
N TRP A 143 32.65 -48.37 -5.34
CA TRP A 143 33.93 -48.53 -4.65
C TRP A 143 33.92 -47.79 -3.30
N HIS A 144 34.31 -48.50 -2.23
CA HIS A 144 34.40 -47.97 -0.86
C HIS A 144 35.77 -48.23 -0.23
N PRO A 145 36.37 -47.20 0.40
CA PRO A 145 37.31 -47.39 1.51
C PRO A 145 36.80 -46.73 2.81
N ASN A 146 37.20 -47.29 3.97
CA ASN A 146 36.65 -46.94 5.29
C ASN A 146 37.58 -46.04 6.14
N HIS A 147 37.02 -44.96 6.71
CA HIS A 147 37.26 -44.44 8.08
C HIS A 147 38.70 -44.06 8.56
N PRO A 148 38.86 -43.46 9.78
CA PRO A 148 37.98 -42.54 10.52
C PRO A 148 38.69 -41.28 11.07
N ALA A 149 37.95 -40.18 11.29
CA ALA A 149 38.25 -39.20 12.34
C ALA A 149 36.97 -38.42 12.72
N ALA A 150 36.71 -38.22 14.01
CA ALA A 150 35.49 -37.56 14.50
C ALA A 150 35.75 -36.13 15.01
N ARG A 151 34.76 -35.24 14.85
CA ARG A 151 34.52 -34.08 15.71
C ARG A 151 33.07 -33.61 15.59
N LEU A 152 32.40 -33.45 16.73
CA LEU A 152 31.01 -33.00 16.78
C LEU A 152 30.91 -31.52 16.39
N ARG A 153 29.89 -31.19 15.59
CA ARG A 153 29.23 -29.88 15.59
C ARG A 153 27.72 -30.10 15.50
N GLN A 154 26.97 -29.20 16.13
CA GLN A 154 25.52 -29.29 16.22
C GLN A 154 24.86 -28.91 14.90
N GLU A 155 23.70 -29.51 14.64
CA GLU A 155 22.93 -29.30 13.41
C GLU A 155 22.31 -27.90 13.40
N ALA A 156 22.54 -27.16 12.31
CA ALA A 156 21.70 -26.03 11.94
C ALA A 156 20.58 -26.54 11.00
N PRO A 157 19.37 -25.98 11.05
CA PRO A 157 18.27 -26.42 10.20
C PRO A 157 18.55 -26.06 8.74
N HIS A 158 18.99 -27.04 7.95
CA HIS A 158 19.09 -26.90 6.50
C HIS A 158 17.67 -26.79 5.91
N VAL A 159 17.40 -25.67 5.24
CA VAL A 159 16.23 -25.55 4.37
C VAL A 159 16.45 -26.46 3.16
N VAL A 160 15.77 -27.61 3.14
CA VAL A 160 15.74 -28.48 1.97
C VAL A 160 14.92 -27.77 0.88
N VAL A 161 15.60 -27.44 -0.21
CA VAL A 161 14.92 -27.10 -1.47
C VAL A 161 14.53 -28.43 -2.10
N GLU A 162 13.24 -28.75 -2.11
CA GLU A 162 12.70 -29.85 -2.92
C GLU A 162 12.80 -29.44 -4.40
N GLU A 163 13.83 -29.92 -5.09
CA GLU A 163 13.77 -30.05 -6.55
C GLU A 163 12.72 -31.12 -6.87
N LEU A 164 11.66 -30.71 -7.57
CA LEU A 164 10.59 -31.63 -7.98
C LEU A 164 11.03 -32.41 -9.21
N ASP A 165 11.32 -33.69 -9.02
CA ASP A 165 11.46 -34.67 -10.09
C ASP A 165 10.16 -34.69 -10.94
N PRO A 166 10.22 -34.47 -12.27
CA PRO A 166 9.03 -34.40 -13.13
C PRO A 166 8.17 -35.68 -13.21
N THR A 167 8.59 -36.78 -12.60
CA THR A 167 7.98 -38.11 -12.79
C THR A 167 7.05 -38.58 -11.67
N THR A 168 6.68 -37.70 -10.73
CA THR A 168 5.75 -38.04 -9.63
C THR A 168 4.31 -37.53 -9.84
N ALA A 169 3.36 -38.18 -9.17
CA ALA A 169 1.92 -38.11 -9.46
C ALA A 169 1.32 -36.69 -9.41
N PRO A 170 0.26 -36.40 -10.19
CA PRO A 170 -0.38 -35.08 -10.20
C PRO A 170 -0.82 -34.68 -8.80
N THR A 171 -0.40 -33.50 -8.36
CA THR A 171 -0.93 -32.87 -7.14
C THR A 171 -2.45 -32.76 -7.23
N PRO A 172 -3.22 -33.11 -6.18
CA PRO A 172 -4.68 -32.98 -6.20
C PRO A 172 -5.06 -31.53 -6.50
N ASP A 173 -6.25 -31.32 -7.08
CA ASP A 173 -6.63 -29.98 -7.53
C ASP A 173 -6.63 -29.02 -6.32
N PRO A 174 -6.04 -27.81 -6.44
CA PRO A 174 -6.09 -26.82 -5.37
C PRO A 174 -7.51 -26.59 -4.84
N ILE A 175 -8.55 -26.67 -5.69
CA ILE A 175 -9.97 -26.55 -5.31
C ILE A 175 -10.40 -27.71 -4.40
N GLU A 176 -10.06 -28.96 -4.75
CA GLU A 176 -10.38 -30.15 -3.92
C GLU A 176 -9.71 -30.04 -2.53
N SER A 177 -8.45 -29.60 -2.50
CA SER A 177 -7.70 -29.42 -1.24
C SER A 177 -8.26 -28.32 -0.32
N MET A 178 -9.02 -27.39 -0.90
CA MET A 178 -9.51 -26.17 -0.25
C MET A 178 -10.91 -26.35 0.35
N GLY A 179 -11.73 -27.22 -0.24
CA GLY A 179 -13.11 -27.45 0.19
C GLY A 179 -13.92 -26.15 0.22
N ASP A 180 -14.75 -25.99 1.25
CA ASP A 180 -15.62 -24.82 1.41
C ASP A 180 -14.90 -23.52 1.82
N LEU A 181 -13.58 -23.57 2.11
CA LEU A 181 -12.83 -22.49 2.78
C LEU A 181 -12.92 -21.12 2.07
N HIS A 182 -12.98 -21.13 0.73
CA HIS A 182 -13.09 -19.93 -0.10
C HIS A 182 -14.52 -19.39 -0.23
N HIS A 183 -15.53 -20.15 0.18
CA HIS A 183 -16.92 -19.72 0.24
C HIS A 183 -17.37 -19.34 1.67
N ARG A 184 -16.60 -19.70 2.71
CA ARG A 184 -16.94 -19.39 4.11
C ARG A 184 -17.19 -17.90 4.34
N THR A 185 -18.26 -17.62 5.08
CA THR A 185 -18.58 -16.31 5.62
C THR A 185 -17.99 -16.12 7.01
N HIS A 186 -17.72 -14.88 7.41
CA HIS A 186 -17.20 -14.54 8.74
C HIS A 186 -18.14 -13.54 9.43
N HIS A 187 -18.61 -13.83 10.65
CA HIS A 187 -19.46 -12.92 11.42
C HIS A 187 -18.63 -12.08 12.39
N LEU A 188 -18.55 -10.77 12.14
CA LEU A 188 -17.77 -9.82 12.93
C LEU A 188 -18.30 -9.69 14.37
N GLN A 189 -17.54 -10.18 15.34
CA GLN A 189 -17.86 -10.04 16.76
C GLN A 189 -17.61 -8.62 17.26
N ASN A 190 -18.40 -8.16 18.24
CA ASN A 190 -18.16 -6.88 18.89
C ASN A 190 -16.98 -6.97 19.87
N ASP A 191 -16.16 -5.93 19.92
CA ASP A 191 -15.07 -5.84 20.87
C ASP A 191 -15.56 -5.28 22.21
N HIS A 192 -15.56 -6.14 23.24
CA HIS A 192 -15.95 -5.81 24.60
C HIS A 192 -14.77 -5.39 25.50
N THR A 193 -13.58 -5.20 24.93
CA THR A 193 -12.37 -4.81 25.66
C THR A 193 -12.51 -3.40 26.24
N SER A 194 -12.45 -3.29 27.57
CA SER A 194 -12.50 -2.00 28.25
C SER A 194 -11.14 -1.29 28.17
N TYR A 195 -10.92 -0.53 27.10
CA TYR A 195 -9.66 0.20 26.85
C TYR A 195 -9.45 1.44 27.75
N PHE A 196 -10.53 2.00 28.30
CA PHE A 196 -10.50 3.19 29.15
C PHE A 196 -10.82 2.87 30.61
N VAL A 197 -10.50 3.78 31.52
CA VAL A 197 -10.81 3.68 32.96
C VAL A 197 -11.15 5.06 33.50
N ARG A 198 -12.13 5.14 34.42
CA ARG A 198 -12.40 6.37 35.18
C ARG A 198 -11.49 6.40 36.41
N THR A 199 -10.66 7.44 36.51
CA THR A 199 -9.78 7.70 37.65
C THR A 199 -10.60 7.99 38.92
N LYS A 200 -9.97 7.91 40.11
CA LYS A 200 -10.60 8.26 41.40
C LYS A 200 -11.17 9.69 41.45
N ALA A 201 -10.68 10.58 40.59
CA ALA A 201 -11.12 11.96 40.47
C ALA A 201 -12.09 12.20 39.27
N GLY A 202 -12.55 11.13 38.60
CA GLY A 202 -13.64 11.15 37.62
C GLY A 202 -13.24 11.26 36.15
N ALA A 203 -11.98 11.64 35.84
CA ALA A 203 -11.50 11.71 34.47
C ALA A 203 -11.43 10.32 33.82
N LEU A 204 -11.94 10.22 32.59
CA LEU A 204 -11.84 9.03 31.74
C LEU A 204 -10.48 9.04 31.03
N CYS A 205 -9.67 8.00 31.20
CA CYS A 205 -8.31 7.94 30.70
C CYS A 205 -8.02 6.59 30.01
N TYR A 206 -7.22 6.58 28.94
CA TYR A 206 -6.83 5.38 28.22
C TYR A 206 -5.83 4.54 29.03
N ARG A 207 -6.12 3.25 29.24
CA ARG A 207 -5.39 2.41 30.22
C ARG A 207 -3.90 2.23 29.91
N LYS A 208 -3.53 1.91 28.66
CA LYS A 208 -2.13 1.71 28.28
C LYS A 208 -1.33 3.03 28.26
N GLY A 209 -1.98 4.16 27.96
CA GLY A 209 -1.32 5.48 27.83
C GLY A 209 -1.32 6.38 29.06
N THR A 210 -1.93 5.97 30.17
CA THR A 210 -2.04 6.79 31.41
C THR A 210 -1.08 6.29 32.50
N GLU A 211 -0.46 7.21 33.22
CA GLU A 211 0.30 6.90 34.44
C GLU A 211 -0.66 6.57 35.58
N VAL A 212 -0.55 5.35 36.13
CA VAL A 212 -1.29 4.95 37.33
C VAL A 212 -0.46 5.35 38.53
N ALA A 213 -0.92 6.36 39.28
CA ALA A 213 -0.28 6.74 40.53
C ALA A 213 -0.21 5.53 41.49
N PRO A 214 0.97 5.23 42.06
CA PRO A 214 1.12 4.08 42.96
C PRO A 214 0.19 4.21 44.18
N PRO A 215 -0.33 3.10 44.72
CA PRO A 215 -1.25 3.16 45.85
C PRO A 215 -0.56 3.78 47.08
N PRO A 216 -1.18 4.76 47.75
CA PRO A 216 -0.63 5.37 48.95
C PRO A 216 -0.55 4.30 50.05
N GLY A 217 0.68 3.86 50.37
CA GLY A 217 0.94 2.76 51.29
C GLY A 217 2.06 1.80 50.87
N GLN A 218 2.53 1.83 49.62
CA GLN A 218 3.65 0.97 49.16
C GLN A 218 4.90 1.75 48.75
N ALA A 219 5.29 2.75 49.55
CA ALA A 219 6.66 3.24 49.58
C ALA A 219 7.55 2.28 50.40
N LYS A 220 7.73 1.04 49.92
CA LYS A 220 8.78 0.14 50.46
C LYS A 220 10.11 0.51 49.83
N ALA A 221 11.11 0.80 50.66
CA ALA A 221 12.46 1.05 50.19
C ALA A 221 13.02 -0.22 49.52
N VAL A 222 13.49 -0.07 48.28
CA VAL A 222 14.30 -1.06 47.56
C VAL A 222 15.67 -0.43 47.37
N ASN A 223 16.71 -1.06 47.91
CA ASN A 223 18.08 -0.56 47.80
C ASN A 223 18.54 -0.66 46.33
N PRO A 224 19.23 0.36 45.78
CA PRO A 224 19.63 0.37 44.38
C PRO A 224 20.91 -0.46 44.15
N THR A 225 20.73 -1.72 43.75
CA THR A 225 21.77 -2.52 43.09
C THR A 225 21.21 -3.15 41.80
N ALA A 226 22.08 -3.41 40.82
CA ALA A 226 21.74 -3.93 39.49
C ALA A 226 20.88 -3.01 38.57
N ALA A 227 21.13 -1.70 38.57
CA ALA A 227 20.59 -0.75 37.57
C ALA A 227 21.64 0.29 37.13
N ALA A 228 22.85 -0.16 36.77
CA ALA A 228 23.96 0.73 36.41
C ALA A 228 24.76 0.19 35.21
N ASN A 229 24.30 0.52 33.99
CA ASN A 229 25.19 0.61 32.83
C ASN A 229 24.67 1.55 31.72
N HIS A 230 24.09 2.69 32.12
CA HIS A 230 24.07 3.89 31.27
C HIS A 230 25.08 4.89 31.82
N GLY A 231 26.12 5.17 31.02
CA GLY A 231 27.20 6.10 31.38
C GLY A 231 26.69 7.54 31.56
N GLN A 232 27.27 8.24 32.53
CA GLN A 232 26.92 9.64 32.84
C GLN A 232 27.34 10.60 31.72
N ARG A 233 26.53 11.65 31.48
CA ARG A 233 27.01 12.94 30.96
C ARG A 233 26.07 14.10 31.32
N GLN A 234 26.14 14.52 32.59
CA GLN A 234 26.04 15.94 32.95
C GLN A 234 27.44 16.55 32.76
N LEU A 235 27.65 17.86 32.59
CA LEU A 235 26.74 19.01 32.53
C LEU A 235 27.48 20.13 31.76
N LEU A 236 26.79 20.94 30.94
CA LEU A 236 27.09 22.37 30.67
C LEU A 236 26.12 22.94 29.62
N GLN A 237 25.10 23.67 30.06
CA GLN A 237 24.36 24.62 29.24
C GLN A 237 24.28 25.95 30.02
N GLN A 238 24.68 27.05 29.38
CA GLN A 238 24.25 28.40 29.78
C GLN A 238 23.13 28.83 28.83
N PRO A 239 21.96 29.26 29.31
CA PRO A 239 20.86 29.68 28.46
C PRO A 239 21.03 31.14 28.00
N ILE A 240 21.04 31.36 26.69
CA ILE A 240 20.80 32.69 26.11
C ILE A 240 19.32 32.79 25.77
N GLN A 241 18.60 33.72 26.40
CA GLN A 241 17.19 33.99 26.12
C GLN A 241 17.03 35.15 25.13
N PRO A 242 16.28 34.99 24.04
CA PRO A 242 15.64 36.11 23.36
C PRO A 242 14.39 36.52 24.14
N GLN A 243 14.29 37.78 24.55
CA GLN A 243 13.07 38.32 25.16
C GLN A 243 12.00 38.56 24.08
N GLN A 244 10.75 38.22 24.37
CA GLN A 244 9.59 38.82 23.72
C GLN A 244 8.72 39.48 24.78
N GLN A 245 8.37 40.75 24.54
CA GLN A 245 7.65 41.59 25.49
C GLN A 245 6.14 41.43 25.29
N HIS A 246 5.41 41.26 26.39
CA HIS A 246 3.97 41.56 26.44
C HIS A 246 3.77 42.91 27.16
N PRO A 247 2.84 43.77 26.72
CA PRO A 247 2.56 45.03 27.40
C PRO A 247 1.93 44.81 28.79
N GLU A 248 2.24 45.70 29.73
CA GLU A 248 1.51 45.81 30.99
C GLU A 248 0.23 46.63 30.79
N GLU A 249 -0.87 46.22 31.43
CA GLU A 249 -2.07 47.05 31.54
C GLU A 249 -2.62 47.01 32.98
N GLN A 250 -3.33 48.06 33.39
CA GLN A 250 -3.32 48.52 34.78
C GLN A 250 -4.35 47.85 35.71
N ALA A 251 -4.06 47.87 37.02
CA ALA A 251 -4.89 47.24 38.04
C ALA A 251 -6.21 48.01 38.30
N GLY A 252 -7.34 47.38 37.97
CA GLY A 252 -8.70 47.81 38.35
C GLY A 252 -9.23 47.11 39.61
N THR A 253 -10.17 47.73 40.31
CA THR A 253 -10.61 47.33 41.66
C THR A 253 -11.70 46.26 41.72
N LEU A 254 -11.58 45.39 42.74
CA LEU A 254 -12.62 44.66 43.49
C LEU A 254 -14.01 44.47 42.84
N HIS A 255 -14.30 43.23 42.39
CA HIS A 255 -15.66 42.66 42.48
C HIS A 255 -15.64 41.16 42.84
N ALA A 256 -16.81 40.60 43.15
CA ALA A 256 -16.96 39.40 43.98
C ALA A 256 -16.49 38.08 43.35
N LYS A 257 -15.96 37.17 44.19
CA LYS A 257 -15.62 35.79 43.82
C LYS A 257 -16.86 34.89 43.76
N PRO A 258 -17.23 34.29 42.61
CA PRO A 258 -18.00 33.04 42.62
C PRO A 258 -17.10 31.89 43.11
N LYS A 259 -17.64 31.00 43.96
CA LYS A 259 -16.91 29.83 44.47
C LYS A 259 -17.01 28.63 43.50
N ARG A 260 -16.04 27.71 43.60
CA ARG A 260 -16.00 26.39 42.93
C ARG A 260 -15.94 26.39 41.39
N GLY A 261 -14.83 26.89 40.85
CA GLY A 261 -14.30 26.26 39.64
C GLY A 261 -13.99 24.79 39.93
N LYS A 262 -14.55 23.86 39.14
CA LYS A 262 -14.22 22.43 39.24
C LYS A 262 -12.74 22.27 38.87
N ARG A 263 -11.90 21.76 39.80
CA ARG A 263 -10.48 21.49 39.53
C ARG A 263 -10.40 20.53 38.34
N LEU A 264 -9.93 21.00 37.19
CA LEU A 264 -10.01 20.24 35.94
C LEU A 264 -9.13 19.00 36.04
N VAL A 265 -9.76 17.84 36.19
CA VAL A 265 -9.06 16.56 36.36
C VAL A 265 -8.60 16.12 34.98
N LYS A 266 -7.30 16.27 34.74
CA LYS A 266 -6.62 15.77 33.54
C LYS A 266 -6.02 14.40 33.82
N CYS A 267 -5.98 13.55 32.80
CA CYS A 267 -5.16 12.36 32.80
C CYS A 267 -3.68 12.75 32.75
N VAL A 268 -2.79 11.94 33.36
CA VAL A 268 -1.33 12.10 33.25
C VAL A 268 -0.84 11.10 32.22
N CYS A 269 -0.31 11.59 31.11
CA CYS A 269 0.02 10.75 29.96
C CYS A 269 1.43 10.21 30.06
N ARG A 270 1.60 8.92 29.76
CA ARG A 270 2.93 8.31 29.59
C ARG A 270 3.62 8.90 28.36
N PRO A 271 4.96 8.86 28.30
CA PRO A 271 5.70 9.11 27.06
C PRO A 271 5.12 8.31 25.89
N GLY A 272 4.95 8.98 24.74
CA GLY A 272 4.30 8.41 23.55
C GLY A 272 2.79 8.70 23.41
N TRP A 273 2.13 9.19 24.46
CA TRP A 273 0.67 9.38 24.49
C TRP A 273 0.25 10.82 24.82
N HIS A 274 -0.80 11.29 24.16
CA HIS A 274 -1.21 12.69 24.09
C HIS A 274 -2.73 12.87 24.22
N GLY A 275 -3.15 14.14 24.29
CA GLY A 275 -4.55 14.55 24.37
C GLY A 275 -5.15 14.42 25.79
N PRO A 276 -6.35 15.00 26.03
CA PRO A 276 -6.95 15.05 27.37
C PRO A 276 -7.27 13.68 27.99
N TYR A 277 -7.39 12.65 27.15
CA TYR A 277 -7.67 11.25 27.52
C TYR A 277 -6.44 10.34 27.52
N CYS A 278 -5.25 10.86 27.16
CA CYS A 278 -3.99 10.11 26.98
C CYS A 278 -4.07 8.90 26.03
N GLY A 279 -4.91 8.99 24.99
CA GLY A 279 -5.13 7.91 24.02
C GLY A 279 -4.72 8.22 22.58
N VAL A 280 -4.20 9.42 22.31
CA VAL A 280 -3.67 9.78 20.98
C VAL A 280 -2.17 9.47 20.96
N PRO A 281 -1.66 8.56 20.10
CA PRO A 281 -0.24 8.25 20.04
C PRO A 281 0.55 9.36 19.32
N THR A 282 1.86 9.48 19.58
CA THR A 282 2.76 10.50 18.99
C THR A 282 2.62 10.64 17.47
N MET A 283 2.52 9.53 16.74
CA MET A 283 2.33 9.53 15.27
C MET A 283 1.03 10.25 14.83
N VAL A 284 -0.06 10.14 15.60
CA VAL A 284 -1.32 10.85 15.32
C VAL A 284 -1.23 12.30 15.80
N TYR A 285 -0.57 12.55 16.92
CA TYR A 285 -0.37 13.91 17.44
C TYR A 285 0.43 14.79 16.46
N HIS A 286 1.46 14.24 15.81
CA HIS A 286 2.25 14.91 14.77
C HIS A 286 1.78 14.61 13.32
N SER A 287 0.51 14.24 13.13
CA SER A 287 -0.10 14.06 11.80
C SER A 287 -0.61 15.36 11.18
N ASN A 288 -1.05 15.30 9.92
CA ASN A 288 -1.81 16.37 9.25
C ASN A 288 -3.31 16.40 9.60
N LEU A 289 -3.82 15.53 10.49
CA LEU A 289 -5.26 15.47 10.84
C LEU A 289 -5.83 16.86 11.23
N PRO A 290 -6.91 17.37 10.58
CA PRO A 290 -7.41 18.73 10.81
C PRO A 290 -8.32 18.89 12.04
N THR A 291 -8.55 17.82 12.82
CA THR A 291 -9.60 17.75 13.86
C THR A 291 -9.09 17.24 15.21
N LYS A 292 -7.79 17.30 15.49
CA LYS A 292 -7.14 16.71 16.69
C LYS A 292 -7.76 17.17 18.01
N GLU A 293 -8.25 18.40 18.05
CA GLU A 293 -8.85 19.08 19.21
C GLU A 293 -10.26 18.53 19.55
N ARG A 294 -10.90 17.83 18.60
CA ARG A 294 -12.26 17.30 18.70
C ARG A 294 -12.32 15.78 18.93
N LEU A 295 -11.16 15.13 19.12
CA LEU A 295 -11.07 13.68 19.25
C LEU A 295 -11.69 13.16 20.55
N THR A 296 -12.72 12.33 20.44
CA THR A 296 -13.44 11.75 21.59
C THR A 296 -13.32 10.23 21.65
N PRO A 297 -13.01 9.64 22.83
CA PRO A 297 -13.08 8.20 23.05
C PRO A 297 -14.46 7.63 22.74
N ARG A 298 -14.49 6.49 22.08
CA ARG A 298 -15.70 5.73 21.79
C ARG A 298 -16.11 4.85 22.98
N GLU A 299 -17.41 4.72 23.20
CA GLU A 299 -17.95 3.75 24.17
C GLU A 299 -17.92 2.32 23.59
N THR A 300 -18.21 2.17 22.30
CA THR A 300 -18.06 0.91 21.55
C THR A 300 -16.95 1.07 20.51
N PRO A 301 -15.85 0.31 20.57
CA PRO A 301 -14.81 0.31 19.55
C PRO A 301 -15.38 0.06 18.15
N ARG A 302 -14.74 0.60 17.11
CA ARG A 302 -14.95 0.13 15.73
C ARG A 302 -14.37 -1.27 15.59
N ARG A 303 -14.84 -2.07 14.62
CA ARG A 303 -14.11 -3.26 14.18
C ARG A 303 -13.22 -2.90 13.00
N ILE A 304 -12.05 -3.52 12.90
CA ILE A 304 -11.07 -3.25 11.83
C ILE A 304 -10.95 -4.49 10.93
N ILE A 305 -11.14 -4.28 9.63
CA ILE A 305 -11.00 -5.28 8.58
C ILE A 305 -9.75 -4.93 7.77
N ASN A 306 -8.72 -5.79 7.80
CA ASN A 306 -7.50 -5.59 7.01
C ASN A 306 -7.45 -6.53 5.80
N ALA A 307 -7.47 -5.94 4.61
CA ALA A 307 -7.39 -6.62 3.32
C ALA A 307 -5.95 -6.66 2.80
N ILE A 308 -5.50 -7.85 2.37
CA ILE A 308 -4.12 -8.13 1.99
C ILE A 308 -4.10 -9.05 0.76
N ASN A 309 -3.32 -8.70 -0.26
CA ASN A 309 -2.90 -9.63 -1.32
C ASN A 309 -1.57 -10.28 -0.93
N VAL A 310 -1.40 -11.59 -1.16
CA VAL A 310 -0.14 -12.31 -0.92
C VAL A 310 0.36 -13.06 -2.16
N ASN A 311 1.68 -13.03 -2.35
CA ASN A 311 2.39 -13.87 -3.31
C ASN A 311 3.32 -14.85 -2.57
N HIS A 312 4.34 -14.32 -1.92
CA HIS A 312 5.33 -15.11 -1.17
C HIS A 312 5.93 -14.38 0.04
N GLU A 313 5.37 -13.23 0.41
CA GLU A 313 5.70 -12.35 1.53
C GLU A 313 5.35 -12.97 2.92
N PHE A 314 5.49 -14.29 3.08
CA PHE A 314 4.95 -15.04 4.22
C PHE A 314 5.51 -14.60 5.58
N ASP A 315 6.78 -14.20 5.63
CA ASP A 315 7.45 -13.70 6.83
C ASP A 315 6.95 -12.32 7.24
N LEU A 316 6.72 -11.43 6.27
CA LEU A 316 6.14 -10.09 6.48
C LEU A 316 4.66 -10.20 6.88
N LEU A 317 3.93 -11.16 6.30
CA LEU A 317 2.55 -11.48 6.66
C LEU A 317 2.44 -12.07 8.08
N HIS A 318 3.34 -12.99 8.46
CA HIS A 318 3.42 -13.55 9.81
C HIS A 318 3.69 -12.45 10.85
N VAL A 319 4.63 -11.55 10.56
CA VAL A 319 4.92 -10.38 11.41
C VAL A 319 3.72 -9.45 11.50
N ARG A 320 3.06 -9.12 10.38
CA ARG A 320 1.83 -8.30 10.37
C ARG A 320 0.72 -8.90 11.23
N PHE A 321 0.51 -10.21 11.16
CA PHE A 321 -0.46 -10.91 12.01
C PHE A 321 -0.14 -10.70 13.49
N HIS A 322 1.12 -10.88 13.92
CA HIS A 322 1.49 -10.66 15.32
C HIS A 322 1.49 -9.20 15.78
N GLU A 323 1.85 -8.24 14.92
CA GLU A 323 1.74 -6.80 15.21
C GLU A 323 0.28 -6.36 15.43
N LEU A 324 -0.66 -6.93 14.66
CA LEU A 324 -2.03 -6.43 14.56
C LEU A 324 -3.11 -7.31 15.22
N VAL A 325 -2.79 -8.51 15.71
CA VAL A 325 -3.79 -9.48 16.26
C VAL A 325 -4.68 -8.93 17.38
N ASP A 326 -4.21 -7.96 18.20
CA ASP A 326 -5.00 -7.32 19.27
C ASP A 326 -5.66 -5.98 18.86
N THR A 327 -5.61 -5.62 17.57
CA THR A 327 -6.24 -4.41 17.01
C THR A 327 -7.16 -4.70 15.83
N VAL A 328 -6.76 -5.60 14.91
CA VAL A 328 -7.54 -6.08 13.78
C VAL A 328 -8.49 -7.20 14.20
N ASP A 329 -9.73 -7.12 13.75
CA ASP A 329 -10.79 -8.08 14.08
C ASP A 329 -10.94 -9.15 12.99
N LEU A 330 -10.68 -8.79 11.73
CA LEU A 330 -10.72 -9.68 10.57
C LEU A 330 -9.61 -9.35 9.56
N PHE A 331 -8.89 -10.37 9.09
CA PHE A 331 -7.97 -10.30 7.95
C PHE A 331 -8.63 -10.95 6.73
N LEU A 332 -8.79 -10.20 5.65
CA LEU A 332 -9.15 -10.73 4.33
C LEU A 332 -7.83 -10.99 3.59
N VAL A 333 -7.51 -12.26 3.31
CA VAL A 333 -6.23 -12.63 2.70
C VAL A 333 -6.47 -13.25 1.33
N CYS A 334 -6.09 -12.54 0.28
CA CYS A 334 -6.25 -12.95 -1.12
C CYS A 334 -4.98 -13.62 -1.66
N GLU A 335 -5.14 -14.82 -2.19
CA GLU A 335 -4.13 -15.56 -2.93
C GLU A 335 -4.71 -15.99 -4.28
N SER A 336 -3.99 -15.66 -5.37
CA SER A 336 -4.29 -16.24 -6.68
C SER A 336 -3.47 -17.50 -6.96
N ASN A 337 -4.00 -18.39 -7.82
CA ASN A 337 -3.23 -19.46 -8.47
C ASN A 337 -2.45 -18.96 -9.71
N PHE A 338 -2.42 -17.66 -9.99
CA PHE A 338 -1.61 -17.03 -11.03
C PHE A 338 -0.53 -16.08 -10.49
N THR A 339 0.58 -15.94 -11.22
CA THR A 339 1.55 -14.83 -11.07
C THR A 339 0.95 -13.54 -11.63
N ALA A 340 1.55 -12.37 -11.35
CA ALA A 340 1.09 -11.12 -11.96
C ALA A 340 1.39 -11.02 -13.48
N TYR A 341 2.18 -11.95 -14.02
CA TYR A 341 2.37 -12.16 -15.47
C TYR A 341 1.26 -13.05 -16.08
N GLY A 342 0.56 -13.84 -15.26
CA GLY A 342 -0.51 -14.75 -15.69
C GLY A 342 -0.10 -16.21 -15.87
N ASP A 343 1.08 -16.62 -15.37
CA ASP A 343 1.50 -18.03 -15.27
C ASP A 343 0.87 -18.72 -14.06
N ARG A 344 0.66 -20.03 -14.12
CA ARG A 344 0.14 -20.79 -12.96
C ARG A 344 1.21 -20.91 -11.86
N ARG A 345 0.82 -20.67 -10.60
CA ARG A 345 1.64 -20.84 -9.39
C ARG A 345 0.90 -21.70 -8.34
N PRO A 346 1.61 -22.47 -7.51
CA PRO A 346 1.00 -23.25 -6.43
C PRO A 346 0.51 -22.35 -5.28
N LEU A 347 -0.62 -22.72 -4.66
CA LEU A 347 -1.21 -22.02 -3.51
C LEU A 347 -0.43 -22.26 -2.22
N ARG A 348 0.68 -21.53 -2.05
CA ARG A 348 1.61 -21.63 -0.93
C ARG A 348 1.04 -21.08 0.38
N PHE A 349 0.18 -20.06 0.35
CA PHE A 349 -0.54 -19.59 1.54
C PHE A 349 -1.59 -20.61 1.98
N LEU A 350 -2.42 -21.14 1.07
CA LEU A 350 -3.35 -22.23 1.39
C LEU A 350 -2.64 -23.41 2.07
N ARG A 351 -1.51 -23.87 1.50
CA ARG A 351 -0.72 -24.98 2.09
C ARG A 351 -0.29 -24.69 3.53
N ARG A 352 0.09 -23.45 3.84
CA ARG A 352 0.45 -22.98 5.20
C ARG A 352 -0.77 -22.78 6.11
N LEU A 353 -1.92 -22.41 5.56
CA LEU A 353 -3.17 -22.25 6.31
C LEU A 353 -3.79 -23.60 6.68
N LEU A 354 -3.61 -24.62 5.84
CA LEU A 354 -4.09 -25.99 6.08
C LEU A 354 -3.16 -26.80 6.99
N ASN A 355 -1.83 -26.64 6.88
CA ASN A 355 -0.86 -27.40 7.69
C ASN A 355 -0.67 -26.88 9.14
N GLY A 356 -1.43 -25.87 9.54
CA GLY A 356 -1.43 -25.33 10.90
C GLY A 356 -0.48 -24.14 11.17
N THR A 357 0.30 -23.68 10.17
CA THR A 357 1.25 -22.54 10.35
C THR A 357 0.59 -21.30 10.96
N TYR A 358 -0.70 -21.05 10.65
CA TYR A 358 -1.44 -19.87 11.10
C TYR A 358 -2.58 -20.17 12.09
N ASP A 359 -2.66 -21.37 12.70
CA ASP A 359 -3.82 -21.77 13.53
C ASP A 359 -4.09 -20.83 14.72
N TYR A 360 -3.04 -20.19 15.27
CA TYR A 360 -3.15 -19.19 16.34
C TYR A 360 -4.01 -17.98 15.98
N ILE A 361 -4.12 -17.63 14.69
CA ILE A 361 -4.88 -16.47 14.18
C ILE A 361 -5.92 -16.85 13.11
N ARG A 362 -5.98 -18.13 12.70
CA ARG A 362 -6.91 -18.68 11.70
C ARG A 362 -8.38 -18.31 11.94
N HIS A 363 -8.80 -18.16 13.19
CA HIS A 363 -10.14 -17.70 13.56
C HIS A 363 -10.46 -16.25 13.14
N LYS A 364 -9.45 -15.44 12.81
CA LYS A 364 -9.54 -14.09 12.23
C LYS A 364 -9.16 -14.03 10.75
N ILE A 365 -8.90 -15.15 10.07
CA ILE A 365 -8.55 -15.17 8.64
C ILE A 365 -9.78 -15.59 7.83
N LEU A 366 -10.21 -14.73 6.91
CA LEU A 366 -11.09 -15.09 5.80
C LEU A 366 -10.21 -15.19 4.54
N TYR A 367 -10.10 -16.41 4.01
CA TYR A 367 -9.35 -16.68 2.79
C TYR A 367 -10.16 -16.30 1.56
N VAL A 368 -9.52 -15.56 0.65
CA VAL A 368 -10.04 -15.18 -0.66
C VAL A 368 -9.18 -15.89 -1.70
N PHE A 369 -9.80 -16.74 -2.52
CA PHE A 369 -9.12 -17.43 -3.62
C PHE A 369 -9.47 -16.74 -4.94
N LEU A 370 -8.45 -16.40 -5.73
CA LEU A 370 -8.62 -15.84 -7.07
C LEU A 370 -8.09 -16.79 -8.16
N ASP A 371 -9.01 -17.41 -8.90
CA ASP A 371 -8.73 -18.40 -9.94
C ASP A 371 -8.76 -17.84 -11.37
N HIS A 372 -8.86 -16.52 -11.54
CA HIS A 372 -8.97 -15.85 -12.82
C HIS A 372 -8.42 -14.41 -12.81
N PHE A 373 -8.35 -13.81 -13.99
CA PHE A 373 -8.09 -12.38 -14.23
C PHE A 373 -8.96 -11.93 -15.41
N PRO A 374 -9.33 -10.65 -15.52
CA PRO A 374 -10.08 -10.14 -16.67
C PRO A 374 -9.26 -10.21 -17.96
N ASP A 375 -9.96 -10.21 -19.10
CA ASP A 375 -9.35 -10.10 -20.42
C ASP A 375 -8.44 -8.86 -20.52
N GLY A 376 -7.35 -8.99 -21.27
CA GLY A 376 -6.28 -7.98 -21.31
C GLY A 376 -5.27 -8.05 -20.16
N GLY A 377 -5.60 -8.70 -19.02
CA GLY A 377 -4.74 -8.76 -17.83
C GLY A 377 -3.39 -9.49 -18.02
N ARG A 378 -3.22 -10.26 -19.10
CA ARG A 378 -1.93 -10.85 -19.50
C ARG A 378 -1.08 -9.91 -20.36
N GLN A 379 -1.71 -8.96 -21.04
CA GLN A 379 -1.09 -7.99 -21.92
C GLN A 379 -0.72 -6.70 -21.15
N ASP A 380 -1.62 -6.25 -20.28
CA ASP A 380 -1.41 -5.17 -19.33
C ASP A 380 -1.66 -5.67 -17.90
N GLY A 381 -0.57 -5.91 -17.17
CA GLY A 381 -0.61 -6.39 -15.79
C GLY A 381 -1.04 -5.33 -14.77
N TRP A 382 -1.16 -4.05 -15.14
CA TRP A 382 -1.84 -3.07 -14.29
C TRP A 382 -3.32 -3.42 -14.11
N ILE A 383 -3.94 -4.04 -15.12
CA ILE A 383 -5.32 -4.56 -15.01
C ILE A 383 -5.35 -5.73 -14.00
N ALA A 384 -4.34 -6.60 -13.98
CA ALA A 384 -4.26 -7.71 -13.02
C ALA A 384 -3.99 -7.23 -11.58
N ASP A 385 -3.11 -6.24 -11.39
CA ASP A 385 -2.79 -5.64 -10.08
C ASP A 385 -3.96 -4.80 -9.51
N ASP A 386 -4.69 -4.08 -10.36
CA ASP A 386 -5.97 -3.47 -10.00
C ASP A 386 -6.98 -4.56 -9.57
N TYR A 387 -7.17 -5.57 -10.43
CA TYR A 387 -8.18 -6.61 -10.22
C TYR A 387 -7.92 -7.46 -8.97
N LEU A 388 -6.66 -7.70 -8.61
CA LEU A 388 -6.29 -8.32 -7.33
C LEU A 388 -6.95 -7.58 -6.15
N ARG A 389 -6.88 -6.24 -6.13
CA ARG A 389 -7.44 -5.41 -5.04
C ARG A 389 -8.96 -5.24 -5.16
N THR A 390 -9.50 -5.14 -6.37
CA THR A 390 -10.95 -5.13 -6.61
C THR A 390 -11.61 -6.43 -6.16
N PHE A 391 -11.08 -7.58 -6.56
CA PHE A 391 -11.60 -8.90 -6.21
C PHE A 391 -11.45 -9.19 -4.71
N LEU A 392 -10.26 -8.95 -4.13
CA LEU A 392 -10.02 -9.03 -2.68
C LEU A 392 -11.09 -8.26 -1.89
N THR A 393 -11.41 -7.04 -2.32
CA THR A 393 -12.39 -6.21 -1.63
C THR A 393 -13.82 -6.73 -1.85
N ARG A 394 -14.26 -6.92 -3.09
CA ARG A 394 -15.65 -7.30 -3.42
C ARG A 394 -16.00 -8.73 -2.97
N ASN A 395 -15.13 -9.71 -3.21
CA ASN A 395 -15.32 -11.10 -2.76
C ASN A 395 -15.11 -11.26 -1.24
N GLY A 396 -14.14 -10.55 -0.67
CA GLY A 396 -13.87 -10.58 0.76
C GLY A 396 -15.02 -9.96 1.56
N MET A 397 -15.40 -8.71 1.25
CA MET A 397 -16.41 -7.96 2.01
C MET A 397 -17.82 -8.54 1.88
N SER A 398 -18.21 -9.08 0.72
CA SER A 398 -19.53 -9.71 0.53
C SER A 398 -19.75 -10.95 1.41
N ARG A 399 -18.67 -11.59 1.88
CA ARG A 399 -18.69 -12.72 2.82
C ARG A 399 -18.58 -12.32 4.29
N VAL A 400 -18.52 -11.03 4.62
CA VAL A 400 -18.47 -10.56 6.01
C VAL A 400 -19.88 -10.22 6.51
N ALA A 401 -20.33 -10.93 7.55
CA ALA A 401 -21.63 -10.73 8.17
C ALA A 401 -21.54 -9.82 9.40
N GLY A 402 -22.62 -9.05 9.64
CA GLY A 402 -22.75 -8.19 10.82
C GLY A 402 -21.94 -6.89 10.78
N ILE A 403 -21.45 -6.45 9.61
CA ILE A 403 -20.70 -5.19 9.43
C ILE A 403 -21.56 -3.96 9.79
N ARG A 404 -20.91 -2.91 10.30
CA ARG A 404 -21.50 -1.59 10.54
C ARG A 404 -20.93 -0.56 9.57
N PRO A 405 -21.68 0.50 9.20
CA PRO A 405 -21.13 1.59 8.38
C PRO A 405 -19.91 2.27 9.01
N ASP A 406 -19.79 2.26 10.34
CA ASP A 406 -18.68 2.90 11.06
C ASP A 406 -17.53 1.95 11.45
N ASP A 407 -17.51 0.69 10.99
CA ASP A 407 -16.30 -0.14 11.01
C ASP A 407 -15.24 0.40 10.04
N VAL A 408 -13.96 0.06 10.22
CA VAL A 408 -12.86 0.53 9.36
C VAL A 408 -12.41 -0.58 8.40
N PHE A 409 -12.29 -0.23 7.13
CA PHE A 409 -11.60 -1.03 6.12
C PHE A 409 -10.19 -0.48 5.89
N LEU A 410 -9.22 -1.39 5.75
CA LEU A 410 -7.80 -1.09 5.60
C LEU A 410 -7.17 -2.03 4.57
N ILE A 411 -6.77 -1.53 3.40
CA ILE A 411 -6.09 -2.30 2.34
C ILE A 411 -4.62 -1.89 2.24
N ASN A 412 -3.72 -2.87 2.39
CA ASN A 412 -2.28 -2.68 2.34
C ASN A 412 -1.58 -3.87 1.69
N ASP A 413 -0.66 -3.59 0.77
CA ASP A 413 0.16 -4.61 0.09
C ASP A 413 1.08 -5.30 1.12
N ALA A 414 1.49 -6.56 0.92
CA ALA A 414 2.02 -7.40 2.01
C ALA A 414 3.32 -6.90 2.68
N ASP A 415 4.09 -6.05 1.99
CA ASP A 415 5.29 -5.35 2.47
C ASP A 415 5.02 -3.98 3.15
N GLU A 416 3.78 -3.47 3.12
CA GLU A 416 3.28 -2.26 3.80
C GLU A 416 2.67 -2.56 5.20
N ILE A 417 3.49 -2.78 6.24
CA ILE A 417 2.99 -3.15 7.58
C ILE A 417 2.58 -1.89 8.40
N PRO A 418 1.31 -1.72 8.80
CA PRO A 418 0.86 -0.61 9.66
C PRO A 418 1.36 -0.73 11.11
N ALA A 419 1.58 0.40 11.78
CA ALA A 419 1.88 0.44 13.20
C ALA A 419 0.62 0.24 14.05
N ARG A 420 0.69 -0.73 14.96
CA ARG A 420 -0.38 -1.14 15.89
C ARG A 420 -1.07 0.03 16.60
N GLU A 421 -0.31 1.01 17.10
CA GLU A 421 -0.84 2.17 17.82
C GLU A 421 -1.72 3.07 16.95
N GLY A 422 -1.40 3.22 15.66
CA GLY A 422 -2.19 4.00 14.70
C GLY A 422 -3.52 3.33 14.37
N ILE A 423 -3.50 2.02 14.15
CA ILE A 423 -4.73 1.22 13.90
C ILE A 423 -5.62 1.20 15.15
N LEU A 424 -5.05 1.05 16.35
CA LEU A 424 -5.80 1.12 17.59
C LEU A 424 -6.39 2.52 17.86
N PHE A 425 -5.74 3.59 17.42
CA PHE A 425 -6.32 4.93 17.50
C PHE A 425 -7.62 5.03 16.67
N LEU A 426 -7.61 4.57 15.41
CA LEU A 426 -8.80 4.58 14.54
C LEU A 426 -9.97 3.78 15.15
N LYS A 427 -9.65 2.65 15.78
CA LYS A 427 -10.58 1.78 16.51
C LYS A 427 -11.26 2.48 17.70
N LEU A 428 -10.54 3.34 18.43
CA LEU A 428 -10.96 3.86 19.74
C LEU A 428 -11.46 5.31 19.77
N PHE A 429 -11.23 6.11 18.72
CA PHE A 429 -11.57 7.53 18.72
C PHE A 429 -12.52 7.91 17.59
N ASP A 430 -13.49 8.78 17.89
CA ASP A 430 -14.26 9.54 16.91
C ASP A 430 -13.62 10.91 16.66
N GLY A 431 -14.03 11.56 15.56
CA GLY A 431 -13.59 12.90 15.17
C GLY A 431 -12.47 12.94 14.13
N TRP A 432 -11.92 11.81 13.69
CA TRP A 432 -11.08 11.77 12.48
C TRP A 432 -11.95 11.79 11.20
N THR A 433 -11.37 12.21 10.07
CA THR A 433 -12.04 12.39 8.77
C THR A 433 -11.54 11.38 7.72
N GLU A 434 -12.12 11.34 6.52
CA GLU A 434 -11.94 10.26 5.54
C GLU A 434 -11.55 10.79 4.15
N PRO A 435 -10.80 10.01 3.34
CA PRO A 435 -10.12 8.75 3.68
C PRO A 435 -8.85 9.00 4.52
N PHE A 436 -8.15 7.94 4.92
CA PHE A 436 -6.84 8.07 5.58
C PHE A 436 -5.71 7.32 4.86
N ALA A 437 -4.53 7.92 4.93
CA ALA A 437 -3.26 7.37 4.53
C ALA A 437 -2.40 6.96 5.73
N ILE A 438 -1.23 6.37 5.47
CA ILE A 438 -0.22 5.99 6.47
C ILE A 438 1.16 6.41 5.96
N HIS A 439 1.92 7.16 6.76
CA HIS A 439 3.34 7.41 6.52
C HIS A 439 4.19 6.26 7.06
N MET A 440 4.86 5.53 6.18
CA MET A 440 5.69 4.37 6.54
C MET A 440 7.20 4.65 6.40
N ARG A 441 8.03 4.06 7.29
CA ARG A 441 9.50 4.04 7.13
C ARG A 441 9.83 3.15 5.94
N LYS A 442 10.56 3.66 4.96
CA LYS A 442 11.00 2.88 3.80
C LYS A 442 12.33 2.18 4.07
N SER A 443 12.35 0.87 3.85
CA SER A 443 13.51 0.00 4.01
C SER A 443 13.73 -0.81 2.72
N LEU A 444 14.94 -1.31 2.49
CA LEU A 444 15.31 -2.02 1.25
C LEU A 444 16.22 -3.23 1.51
N TYR A 445 15.93 -4.32 0.79
CA TYR A 445 16.60 -5.63 0.82
C TYR A 445 16.60 -6.31 2.20
N GLY A 446 15.51 -6.12 2.93
CA GLY A 446 15.44 -6.30 4.37
C GLY A 446 15.33 -4.92 5.03
N PHE A 447 15.65 -4.84 6.31
CA PHE A 447 15.75 -3.57 7.03
C PHE A 447 17.14 -2.93 6.90
N PHE A 448 18.03 -3.53 6.11
CA PHE A 448 19.45 -3.19 5.98
C PHE A 448 19.69 -1.74 5.53
N TRP A 449 18.94 -1.28 4.53
CA TRP A 449 19.13 0.03 3.90
C TRP A 449 17.92 0.92 4.15
N LYS A 450 18.16 2.20 4.45
CA LYS A 450 17.13 3.20 4.73
C LYS A 450 16.90 4.10 3.51
N GLN A 451 15.76 3.97 2.85
CA GLN A 451 15.42 4.87 1.74
C GLN A 451 14.92 6.21 2.30
N LEU A 452 15.42 7.34 1.77
CA LEU A 452 15.15 8.67 2.33
C LEU A 452 13.67 9.08 2.24
N GLY A 453 13.20 9.82 3.24
CA GLY A 453 11.81 10.26 3.40
C GLY A 453 10.87 9.15 3.91
N SER A 454 9.61 9.21 3.54
CA SER A 454 8.59 8.20 3.85
C SER A 454 7.93 7.64 2.58
N LEU A 455 7.11 6.61 2.72
CA LEU A 455 6.05 6.28 1.76
C LEU A 455 4.71 6.76 2.35
N GLU A 456 3.90 7.50 1.59
CA GLU A 456 2.54 7.87 2.00
C GLU A 456 1.52 6.98 1.28
N VAL A 457 0.92 6.09 2.05
CA VAL A 457 0.09 4.98 1.57
C VAL A 457 -1.38 5.29 1.85
N VAL A 458 -2.19 5.68 0.87
CA VAL A 458 -3.66 5.73 1.08
C VAL A 458 -4.14 4.30 1.30
N SER A 459 -4.69 4.04 2.49
CA SER A 459 -4.84 2.70 3.04
C SER A 459 -6.26 2.39 3.48
N GLY A 460 -7.07 3.36 3.92
CA GLY A 460 -8.36 3.04 4.54
C GLY A 460 -9.39 4.15 4.63
N CYS A 461 -10.59 3.72 4.99
CA CYS A 461 -11.77 4.53 5.27
C CYS A 461 -12.75 3.69 6.12
N THR A 462 -13.91 4.24 6.47
CA THR A 462 -15.01 3.45 7.03
C THR A 462 -15.67 2.60 5.95
N VAL A 463 -16.35 1.52 6.35
CA VAL A 463 -17.11 0.67 5.43
C VAL A 463 -18.28 1.44 4.79
N GLY A 464 -18.82 2.45 5.47
CA GLY A 464 -19.78 3.41 4.90
C GLY A 464 -19.20 4.11 3.67
N MET A 465 -18.03 4.75 3.79
CA MET A 465 -17.37 5.37 2.65
C MET A 465 -16.96 4.36 1.57
N LEU A 466 -16.45 3.18 1.96
CA LEU A 466 -16.08 2.11 1.02
C LEU A 466 -17.27 1.69 0.13
N ARG A 467 -18.45 1.54 0.73
CA ARG A 467 -19.69 1.20 0.01
C ARG A 467 -20.21 2.39 -0.81
N ASP A 468 -20.43 3.53 -0.15
CA ASP A 468 -21.24 4.64 -0.71
C ASP A 468 -20.45 5.60 -1.61
N VAL A 469 -19.12 5.60 -1.53
CA VAL A 469 -18.24 6.44 -2.39
C VAL A 469 -17.40 5.60 -3.33
N TYR A 470 -16.86 4.46 -2.87
CA TYR A 470 -15.96 3.63 -3.67
C TYR A 470 -16.63 2.40 -4.32
N ASP A 471 -17.91 2.11 -4.05
CA ASP A 471 -18.65 0.98 -4.63
C ASP A 471 -17.96 -0.38 -4.34
N ASN A 472 -17.60 -0.54 -3.07
CA ASN A 472 -16.93 -1.70 -2.49
C ASN A 472 -15.62 -2.10 -3.18
N ASP A 473 -14.95 -1.14 -3.83
CA ASP A 473 -13.73 -1.38 -4.60
C ASP A 473 -12.50 -0.71 -3.95
N GLY A 474 -11.59 -1.54 -3.44
CA GLY A 474 -10.38 -1.09 -2.76
C GLY A 474 -9.36 -0.42 -3.67
N ILE A 475 -9.38 -0.63 -5.00
CA ILE A 475 -8.40 0.02 -5.89
C ILE A 475 -8.68 1.51 -6.05
N ARG A 476 -9.96 1.92 -6.11
CA ARG A 476 -10.38 3.33 -6.20
C ARG A 476 -9.97 4.13 -4.96
N LEU A 477 -9.94 3.46 -3.80
CA LEU A 477 -9.36 3.98 -2.55
C LEU A 477 -7.84 4.16 -2.68
N ARG A 478 -7.09 3.12 -3.10
CA ARG A 478 -5.62 3.19 -3.32
C ARG A 478 -5.24 4.32 -4.29
N ARG A 479 -5.98 4.46 -5.40
CA ARG A 479 -5.77 5.44 -6.48
C ARG A 479 -6.19 6.88 -6.12
N ARG A 480 -6.75 7.11 -4.94
CA ARG A 480 -7.14 8.43 -4.40
C ARG A 480 -8.28 9.14 -5.16
N GLU A 481 -9.11 8.41 -5.90
CA GLU A 481 -10.08 8.95 -6.88
C GLU A 481 -11.34 9.61 -6.28
N TYR A 482 -11.42 9.67 -4.94
CA TYR A 482 -12.65 9.93 -4.17
C TYR A 482 -13.37 11.24 -4.51
N TYR A 483 -12.63 12.32 -4.77
CA TYR A 483 -13.20 13.64 -5.07
C TYR A 483 -13.89 13.72 -6.45
N THR A 484 -13.69 12.71 -7.29
CA THR A 484 -14.34 12.53 -8.61
C THR A 484 -15.46 11.49 -8.59
N MET A 485 -15.63 10.72 -7.50
CA MET A 485 -16.65 9.68 -7.42
C MET A 485 -18.07 10.27 -7.29
N PRO A 486 -19.08 9.77 -8.06
CA PRO A 486 -20.45 10.31 -8.00
C PRO A 486 -21.08 10.29 -6.61
N GLY A 487 -20.80 9.25 -5.81
CA GLY A 487 -21.32 9.11 -4.45
C GLY A 487 -20.74 10.10 -3.42
N PHE A 488 -19.59 10.72 -3.71
CA PHE A 488 -18.84 11.54 -2.74
C PHE A 488 -19.67 12.67 -2.13
N ARG A 489 -20.33 13.49 -2.95
CA ARG A 489 -21.14 14.63 -2.47
C ARG A 489 -22.41 14.19 -1.74
N LYS A 490 -22.95 13.02 -2.07
CA LYS A 490 -24.08 12.44 -1.34
C LYS A 490 -23.62 11.99 0.05
N TYR A 491 -22.52 11.23 0.13
CA TYR A 491 -21.96 10.76 1.41
C TYR A 491 -21.49 11.91 2.32
N GLU A 492 -20.89 12.96 1.77
CA GLU A 492 -20.52 14.19 2.50
C GLU A 492 -21.75 14.88 3.13
N ASN A 493 -22.84 15.01 2.37
CA ASN A 493 -24.09 15.60 2.87
C ASN A 493 -24.80 14.69 3.89
N ASP A 494 -24.90 13.39 3.61
CA ASP A 494 -25.61 12.41 4.45
C ASP A 494 -24.93 12.20 5.81
N THR A 495 -23.59 12.29 5.86
CA THR A 495 -22.82 12.21 7.12
C THR A 495 -22.68 13.54 7.84
N GLY A 496 -22.79 14.68 7.13
CA GLY A 496 -22.50 16.01 7.66
C GLY A 496 -21.02 16.21 8.01
N HIS A 497 -20.12 15.32 7.59
CA HIS A 497 -18.69 15.38 7.84
C HIS A 497 -17.95 16.06 6.68
N ILE A 498 -17.01 16.96 6.99
CA ILE A 498 -16.11 17.52 5.99
C ILE A 498 -15.04 16.47 5.68
N LEU A 499 -15.06 15.91 4.47
CA LEU A 499 -14.21 14.80 4.03
C LEU A 499 -12.89 15.32 3.45
N VAL A 500 -11.80 15.09 4.18
CA VAL A 500 -10.45 15.56 3.82
C VAL A 500 -9.48 14.42 4.06
N GLN A 501 -8.74 14.00 3.02
CA GLN A 501 -7.67 13.03 3.19
C GLN A 501 -6.66 13.55 4.21
N TRP A 502 -6.37 12.72 5.22
CA TRP A 502 -5.27 12.90 6.17
C TRP A 502 -4.45 11.62 6.23
N SER A 503 -3.39 11.62 7.04
CA SER A 503 -2.34 10.60 7.02
C SER A 503 -1.97 10.25 8.46
N LEU A 504 -2.07 8.98 8.85
CA LEU A 504 -1.49 8.47 10.09
C LEU A 504 0.03 8.68 10.05
N GLY A 505 0.57 9.36 11.06
CA GLY A 505 1.98 9.73 11.08
C GLY A 505 2.30 10.99 10.27
N SER A 506 3.59 11.21 10.06
CA SER A 506 4.16 12.23 9.17
C SER A 506 5.54 11.78 8.70
N PRO A 507 6.20 12.46 7.75
CA PRO A 507 7.52 12.05 7.23
C PRO A 507 8.64 11.86 8.27
N PHE A 508 8.44 12.34 9.51
CA PHE A 508 9.35 12.17 10.65
C PHE A 508 8.79 11.31 11.79
N HIS A 509 7.48 11.02 11.78
CA HIS A 509 6.79 10.23 12.79
C HIS A 509 6.01 9.10 12.10
N PHE A 510 6.73 8.08 11.66
CA PHE A 510 6.14 6.95 10.92
C PHE A 510 5.05 6.24 11.73
N ALA A 511 4.01 5.79 11.03
CA ALA A 511 2.91 4.96 11.52
C ALA A 511 2.87 3.59 10.82
N GLY A 512 4.02 3.09 10.37
CA GLY A 512 4.20 1.78 9.75
C GLY A 512 5.59 1.60 9.10
N TRP A 513 5.77 0.47 8.43
CA TRP A 513 6.99 0.05 7.75
C TRP A 513 6.66 -0.38 6.31
N HIS A 514 7.45 0.08 5.34
CA HIS A 514 7.44 -0.42 3.97
C HIS A 514 8.78 -1.07 3.66
N CYS A 515 8.76 -2.29 3.13
CA CYS A 515 9.97 -3.11 2.97
C CYS A 515 10.19 -3.55 1.51
N SER A 516 10.86 -2.69 0.73
CA SER A 516 11.21 -2.93 -0.67
C SER A 516 12.12 -4.16 -0.80
N TRP A 517 11.74 -5.15 -1.63
CA TRP A 517 12.57 -6.33 -1.95
C TRP A 517 13.08 -7.13 -0.73
N CYS A 518 12.33 -7.18 0.37
CA CYS A 518 12.76 -7.79 1.63
C CYS A 518 12.62 -9.33 1.66
N PHE A 519 13.50 -10.02 0.93
CA PHE A 519 13.58 -11.49 0.85
C PHE A 519 15.05 -11.94 0.79
N SER A 520 15.28 -13.25 0.77
CA SER A 520 16.56 -13.81 0.30
C SER A 520 16.77 -13.51 -1.20
N PRO A 521 17.99 -13.66 -1.75
CA PRO A 521 18.28 -13.50 -3.17
C PRO A 521 17.37 -14.34 -4.08
N GLU A 522 17.03 -15.54 -3.63
CA GLU A 522 16.17 -16.50 -4.32
C GLU A 522 14.69 -16.07 -4.27
N GLY A 523 14.27 -15.42 -3.20
CA GLY A 523 12.96 -14.75 -3.12
C GLY A 523 12.88 -13.50 -3.99
N ILE A 524 13.96 -12.71 -4.08
CA ILE A 524 14.05 -11.57 -5.01
C ILE A 524 13.97 -12.06 -6.46
N HIS A 525 14.70 -13.11 -6.82
CA HIS A 525 14.57 -13.79 -8.11
C HIS A 525 13.12 -14.23 -8.38
N PHE A 526 12.45 -14.84 -7.40
CA PHE A 526 11.05 -15.25 -7.52
C PHE A 526 10.10 -14.05 -7.68
N LYS A 527 10.33 -12.92 -7.00
CA LYS A 527 9.56 -11.67 -7.18
C LYS A 527 9.78 -11.05 -8.56
N LEU A 528 11.00 -11.11 -9.10
CA LEU A 528 11.36 -10.63 -10.44
C LEU A 528 10.61 -11.41 -11.55
N ILE A 529 10.63 -12.74 -11.53
CA ILE A 529 9.89 -13.54 -12.53
C ILE A 529 8.37 -13.40 -12.37
N SER A 530 7.89 -13.28 -11.12
CA SER A 530 6.46 -13.14 -10.79
C SER A 530 5.88 -11.73 -11.02
N ALA A 531 6.70 -10.77 -11.48
CA ALA A 531 6.28 -9.39 -11.71
C ALA A 531 5.13 -9.29 -12.72
N GLN A 532 4.50 -8.12 -12.83
CA GLN A 532 3.40 -7.89 -13.77
C GLN A 532 3.91 -7.64 -15.20
N ASN A 533 3.10 -7.93 -16.22
CA ASN A 533 3.36 -7.39 -17.56
C ASN A 533 3.07 -5.87 -17.55
N GLY A 534 3.76 -5.06 -18.36
CA GLY A 534 3.56 -3.60 -18.34
C GLY A 534 4.33 -2.79 -17.28
N ASP A 535 5.09 -3.43 -16.38
CA ASP A 535 6.05 -2.76 -15.50
C ASP A 535 7.38 -2.55 -16.24
N PHE A 536 7.46 -1.54 -17.12
CA PHE A 536 8.61 -1.31 -17.98
C PHE A 536 9.57 -0.23 -17.45
N PRO A 537 10.91 -0.48 -17.44
CA PRO A 537 11.61 -1.69 -17.85
C PRO A 537 11.48 -2.83 -16.84
N ARG A 538 11.05 -4.01 -17.32
CA ARG A 538 10.75 -5.18 -16.48
C ARG A 538 12.03 -5.91 -16.11
N TRP A 539 12.54 -5.64 -14.91
CA TRP A 539 13.83 -6.20 -14.45
C TRP A 539 13.89 -7.73 -14.48
N GLY A 540 12.75 -8.41 -14.37
CA GLY A 540 12.66 -9.87 -14.47
C GLY A 540 12.91 -10.46 -15.87
N ASP A 541 12.92 -9.66 -16.94
CA ASP A 541 13.14 -10.14 -18.31
C ASP A 541 14.63 -10.21 -18.68
N TYR A 542 15.47 -9.49 -17.95
CA TYR A 542 16.92 -9.41 -18.15
C TYR A 542 17.63 -10.53 -17.37
N GLU A 543 18.42 -11.36 -18.05
CA GLU A 543 19.06 -12.53 -17.43
C GLU A 543 20.09 -12.17 -16.36
N ASP A 544 20.86 -11.09 -16.56
CA ASP A 544 21.84 -10.58 -15.59
C ASP A 544 21.17 -10.10 -14.30
N LYS A 545 19.93 -9.58 -14.39
CA LYS A 545 19.16 -9.10 -13.24
C LYS A 545 18.56 -10.25 -12.41
N ARG A 546 18.37 -11.42 -13.03
CA ARG A 546 17.92 -12.65 -12.37
C ARG A 546 19.06 -13.43 -11.71
N ASP A 547 20.32 -13.14 -12.02
CA ASP A 547 21.47 -13.86 -11.44
C ASP A 547 21.56 -13.66 -9.91
N LEU A 548 21.71 -14.76 -9.18
CA LEU A 548 21.79 -14.75 -7.72
C LEU A 548 23.07 -14.07 -7.20
N LYS A 549 24.17 -14.03 -7.98
CA LYS A 549 25.36 -13.29 -7.59
C LYS A 549 25.14 -11.78 -7.77
N TYR A 550 24.59 -11.33 -8.90
CA TYR A 550 24.18 -9.93 -9.10
C TYR A 550 23.22 -9.46 -8.00
N ILE A 551 22.18 -10.25 -7.69
CA ILE A 551 21.22 -9.92 -6.62
C ILE A 551 21.93 -9.82 -5.25
N ARG A 552 22.85 -10.73 -4.91
CA ARG A 552 23.64 -10.65 -3.65
C ARG A 552 24.54 -9.41 -3.61
N ASP A 553 25.18 -9.05 -4.72
CA ASP A 553 25.97 -7.82 -4.83
C ASP A 553 25.10 -6.55 -4.72
N LEU A 554 23.86 -6.60 -5.19
CA LEU A 554 22.87 -5.52 -5.05
C LEU A 554 22.43 -5.34 -3.59
N ILE A 555 22.08 -6.43 -2.89
CA ILE A 555 21.79 -6.43 -1.44
C ILE A 555 23.00 -5.94 -0.62
N ARG A 556 24.22 -6.33 -1.00
CA ARG A 556 25.48 -5.92 -0.36
C ARG A 556 25.79 -4.42 -0.51
N THR A 557 25.26 -3.77 -1.55
CA THR A 557 25.59 -2.37 -1.89
C THR A 557 24.44 -1.38 -1.69
N GLY A 558 23.19 -1.84 -1.64
CA GLY A 558 22.00 -0.98 -1.54
C GLY A 558 21.61 -0.29 -2.86
N GLY A 559 22.29 -0.60 -3.97
CA GLY A 559 21.94 -0.07 -5.30
C GLY A 559 20.60 -0.60 -5.82
N TRP A 560 20.11 -0.06 -6.93
CA TRP A 560 18.83 -0.47 -7.52
C TRP A 560 19.03 -1.16 -8.89
N PHE A 561 18.01 -1.89 -9.37
CA PHE A 561 18.09 -2.74 -10.57
C PHE A 561 18.42 -1.97 -11.86
N ASP A 562 18.09 -0.68 -11.91
CA ASP A 562 18.44 0.26 -12.99
C ASP A 562 19.95 0.61 -13.03
N GLY A 563 20.73 0.12 -12.08
CA GLY A 563 22.14 0.47 -11.92
C GLY A 563 22.37 1.78 -11.18
N SER A 564 21.32 2.43 -10.65
CA SER A 564 21.49 3.60 -9.79
C SER A 564 22.10 3.19 -8.45
N VAL A 565 23.32 3.68 -8.21
CA VAL A 565 23.97 3.60 -6.90
C VAL A 565 23.40 4.72 -6.04
N GLN A 566 22.20 4.50 -5.51
CA GLN A 566 21.61 5.41 -4.53
C GLN A 566 22.33 5.24 -3.19
N GLU A 567 22.89 6.33 -2.67
CA GLU A 567 23.56 6.39 -1.37
C GLU A 567 22.53 6.33 -0.22
N TYR A 568 21.81 5.21 -0.12
CA TYR A 568 21.00 4.91 1.05
C TYR A 568 21.94 4.65 2.24
N PRO A 569 21.80 5.34 3.37
CA PRO A 569 22.55 4.99 4.56
C PRO A 569 22.15 3.57 5.03
N PRO A 570 23.11 2.77 5.52
CA PRO A 570 22.80 1.60 6.33
C PRO A 570 21.91 1.98 7.51
N SER A 571 20.89 1.18 7.81
CA SER A 571 20.06 1.38 8.99
C SER A 571 20.84 1.03 10.27
N ASP A 572 20.93 1.97 11.23
CA ASP A 572 21.27 1.61 12.62
C ASP A 572 20.05 0.91 13.26
N PRO A 573 20.17 -0.31 13.82
CA PRO A 573 19.09 -0.96 14.55
C PRO A 573 18.52 -0.17 15.75
N LYS A 574 19.23 0.86 16.21
CA LYS A 574 18.76 1.81 17.25
C LYS A 574 17.85 2.91 16.71
N GLU A 575 17.63 3.00 15.40
CA GLU A 575 16.71 3.98 14.84
C GLU A 575 15.27 3.76 15.33
N HIS A 576 14.57 4.85 15.62
CA HIS A 576 13.14 4.80 15.88
C HIS A 576 12.39 4.21 14.68
N MET A 577 11.56 3.19 14.94
CA MET A 577 10.84 2.40 13.92
C MET A 577 11.77 1.69 12.92
N TYR A 578 13.02 1.33 13.28
CA TYR A 578 13.93 0.56 12.43
C TYR A 578 13.27 -0.64 11.71
N ALA A 579 12.62 -1.52 12.47
CA ALA A 579 11.86 -2.68 11.99
C ALA A 579 10.62 -2.93 12.90
N PRO A 580 9.64 -3.76 12.48
CA PRO A 580 8.52 -4.19 13.31
C PRO A 580 8.97 -4.77 14.66
N LYS A 581 8.24 -4.47 15.73
CA LYS A 581 8.58 -4.90 17.09
C LYS A 581 8.63 -6.42 17.21
N TYR A 582 7.71 -7.15 16.57
CA TYR A 582 7.69 -8.60 16.63
C TYR A 582 8.94 -9.23 16.01
N MET A 583 9.51 -8.66 14.95
CA MET A 583 10.80 -9.11 14.39
C MET A 583 11.95 -8.90 15.37
N LEU A 584 11.98 -7.75 16.06
CA LEU A 584 13.02 -7.41 17.04
C LEU A 584 12.92 -8.28 18.31
N ASP A 585 11.71 -8.60 18.75
CA ASP A 585 11.47 -9.51 19.87
C ASP A 585 11.82 -10.98 19.53
N HIS A 586 11.83 -11.35 18.23
CA HIS A 586 12.15 -12.69 17.72
C HIS A 586 13.40 -12.68 16.83
N TYR A 587 14.43 -11.92 17.26
CA TYR A 587 15.59 -11.54 16.44
C TYR A 587 16.24 -12.69 15.65
N GLU A 588 16.54 -13.83 16.27
CA GLU A 588 17.23 -14.94 15.59
C GLU A 588 16.38 -15.58 14.46
N GLN A 589 15.05 -15.53 14.55
CA GLN A 589 14.17 -15.99 13.47
C GLN A 589 14.22 -15.06 12.26
N TYR A 590 14.26 -13.75 12.50
CA TYR A 590 14.21 -12.71 11.46
C TYR A 590 15.58 -12.13 11.11
N ARG A 591 16.66 -12.72 11.64
CA ARG A 591 18.04 -12.21 11.53
C ARG A 591 18.47 -11.93 10.10
N TYR A 592 18.08 -12.80 9.16
CA TYR A 592 18.37 -12.67 7.73
C TYR A 592 17.64 -11.51 7.02
N LEU A 593 16.70 -10.83 7.70
CA LEU A 593 16.07 -9.57 7.26
C LEU A 593 16.52 -8.35 8.07
N LEU A 594 17.26 -8.54 9.18
CA LEU A 594 17.71 -7.48 10.08
C LEU A 594 19.21 -7.19 9.92
N GLU A 595 20.06 -8.22 9.98
CA GLU A 595 21.50 -8.15 9.70
C GLU A 595 21.76 -8.47 8.24
N ASN A 596 22.53 -7.64 7.53
CA ASN A 596 22.91 -7.92 6.14
C ASN A 596 24.03 -8.98 6.08
N PRO A 597 23.75 -10.24 5.68
CA PRO A 597 24.74 -11.31 5.75
C PRO A 597 25.72 -11.27 4.56
N TYR A 598 25.54 -10.34 3.61
CA TYR A 598 26.35 -10.22 2.40
C TYR A 598 27.45 -9.16 2.52
N ILE A 599 27.55 -8.45 3.66
CA ILE A 599 28.63 -7.49 3.92
C ILE A 599 29.95 -8.22 4.19
N SER A 600 30.96 -7.96 3.37
CA SER A 600 32.33 -8.46 3.60
C SER A 600 32.92 -7.92 4.91
N PRO A 601 33.62 -8.74 5.73
CA PRO A 601 34.12 -8.33 7.05
C PRO A 601 35.07 -7.12 7.08
N THR A 602 35.65 -6.74 5.94
CA THR A 602 36.62 -5.63 5.81
C THR A 602 36.05 -4.23 6.05
N ASN A 603 34.73 -4.02 5.95
CA ASN A 603 34.15 -2.67 6.00
C ASN A 603 33.82 -2.16 7.42
N LEU A 604 34.04 -2.98 8.47
CA LEU A 604 33.73 -2.61 9.87
C LEU A 604 34.77 -1.67 10.53
N ASN A 605 35.87 -1.34 9.85
CA ASN A 605 36.96 -0.51 10.38
C ASN A 605 37.08 0.89 9.73
N GLY A 606 36.09 1.32 8.95
CA GLY A 606 36.01 2.69 8.40
C GLY A 606 35.30 3.64 9.36
N GLY A 607 36.04 4.17 10.35
CA GLY A 607 35.57 5.15 11.34
C GLY A 607 36.09 6.57 11.11
#